data_AF-A0A969ESW1-F1
#
_entry.id   AF-A0A969ESW1-F1
#
_cell.length_a   1.000
_cell.length_b   1.000
_cell.length_c   1.000
_cell.angle_alpha   90.00
_cell.angle_beta   90.00
_cell.angle_gamma   90.00
#
_symmetry.space_group_name_H-M   'P 1'
#
loop_
_entity.id
_entity.type
_entity.pdbx_description
1 polymer ?
#
loop_
_entity_poly.entity_id
_entity_poly.type
_entity_poly.pdbx_seq_one_letter_code
_entity_poly.pdbx_strand_id
1 'polypeptide(L)'
;DEEGFAGNTTDYYDPRNSLLNEVLDRKLGIPITLSVVYLEVGGRLGLPLRGISFPGHFLVKLPQAVGDLVLDPFYGGKLLQETELTKRLGELFNARSGTVELQQLLQNAGKREILARLLRNLKAIYLQKGVAARAFIQQFGFCQPLPIAQPISVIAVSY
;
A
#
# COMPACT_ATOMS: atom_id res chain seq x y z
N ASP A 1 3.59 11.94 -20.02
CA ASP A 1 5.04 11.74 -19.83
C ASP A 1 5.27 10.44 -19.08
N GLU A 2 6.13 9.52 -19.47
CA GLU A 2 6.46 9.00 -20.81
C GLU A 2 5.95 7.54 -20.92
N GLU A 3 5.62 6.91 -19.77
CA GLU A 3 5.15 5.52 -19.67
C GLU A 3 3.67 5.37 -19.28
N GLY A 4 2.95 6.43 -18.88
CA GLY A 4 1.49 6.38 -18.68
C GLY A 4 1.00 5.69 -17.40
N PHE A 5 1.88 5.38 -16.45
CA PHE A 5 1.48 4.87 -15.13
C PHE A 5 0.70 5.92 -14.34
N ALA A 6 -0.48 5.55 -13.85
CA ALA A 6 -1.33 6.44 -13.08
C ALA A 6 -2.14 5.72 -11.99
N GLY A 7 -2.52 6.48 -10.97
CA GLY A 7 -3.49 6.05 -9.98
C GLY A 7 -4.86 5.85 -10.60
N ASN A 8 -5.51 4.73 -10.29
CA ASN A 8 -6.89 4.49 -10.72
C ASN A 8 -7.86 5.28 -9.83
N THR A 9 -8.19 6.50 -10.25
CA THR A 9 -9.13 7.38 -9.53
C THR A 9 -10.60 7.05 -9.83
N THR A 10 -10.87 6.37 -10.94
CA THR A 10 -12.23 6.00 -11.36
C THR A 10 -12.76 4.77 -10.62
N ASP A 11 -11.93 3.73 -10.47
CA ASP A 11 -12.27 2.50 -9.75
C ASP A 11 -11.12 2.09 -8.83
N TYR A 12 -10.95 2.85 -7.74
CA TYR A 12 -9.85 2.67 -6.80
C TYR A 12 -9.82 1.26 -6.18
N TYR A 13 -10.99 0.67 -5.95
CA TYR A 13 -11.15 -0.64 -5.30
C TYR A 13 -11.21 -1.82 -6.30
N ASP A 14 -10.84 -1.62 -7.56
CA ASP A 14 -10.58 -2.70 -8.50
C ASP A 14 -9.42 -3.58 -7.98
N PRO A 15 -9.63 -4.91 -7.72
CA PRO A 15 -8.58 -5.78 -7.19
C PRO A 15 -7.35 -5.83 -8.08
N ARG A 16 -7.52 -5.65 -9.39
CA ARG A 16 -6.44 -5.63 -10.38
C ARG A 16 -5.43 -4.51 -10.11
N ASN A 17 -5.85 -3.40 -9.47
CA ASN A 17 -4.92 -2.32 -9.11
C ASN A 17 -3.86 -2.78 -8.07
N SER A 18 -4.10 -3.89 -7.36
CA SER A 18 -3.20 -4.48 -6.37
C SER A 18 -2.36 -5.64 -6.92
N LEU A 19 -2.62 -6.11 -8.14
CA LEU A 19 -1.89 -7.22 -8.77
C LEU A 19 -0.80 -6.64 -9.68
N LEU A 20 0.47 -6.91 -9.38
CA LEU A 20 1.58 -6.22 -10.07
C LEU A 20 1.60 -6.51 -11.59
N ASN A 21 1.24 -7.73 -12.02
CA ASN A 21 1.12 -8.06 -13.44
C ASN A 21 0.06 -7.18 -14.13
N GLU A 22 -1.13 -7.04 -13.53
CA GLU A 22 -2.20 -6.19 -14.06
C GLU A 22 -1.81 -4.71 -14.06
N VAL A 23 -1.06 -4.25 -13.05
CA VAL A 23 -0.58 -2.87 -12.96
C VAL A 23 0.43 -2.58 -14.07
N LEU A 24 1.32 -3.52 -14.40
CA LEU A 24 2.28 -3.37 -15.49
C LEU A 24 1.58 -3.35 -16.86
N ASP A 25 0.59 -4.21 -17.06
CA ASP A 25 -0.16 -4.30 -18.33
C ASP A 25 -1.08 -3.10 -18.55
N ARG A 26 -1.86 -2.73 -17.52
CA ARG A 26 -2.87 -1.67 -17.61
C ARG A 26 -2.30 -0.28 -17.31
N LYS A 27 -1.10 -0.21 -16.75
CA LYS A 27 -0.47 1.03 -16.26
C LYS A 27 -1.34 1.77 -15.24
N LEU A 28 -2.21 1.05 -14.53
CA LEU A 28 -3.15 1.57 -13.53
C LEU A 28 -3.01 0.81 -12.21
N GLY A 29 -2.84 1.54 -11.11
CA GLY A 29 -2.60 0.93 -9.80
C GLY A 29 -3.11 1.76 -8.61
N ILE A 30 -2.83 1.23 -7.42
CA ILE A 30 -3.00 1.92 -6.13
C ILE A 30 -1.64 2.45 -5.65
N PRO A 31 -1.59 3.32 -4.63
CA PRO A 31 -0.36 4.01 -4.25
C PRO A 31 0.83 3.06 -3.98
N ILE A 32 0.58 1.94 -3.32
CA ILE A 32 1.63 0.98 -2.97
C ILE A 32 2.16 0.18 -4.18
N THR A 33 1.31 -0.21 -5.13
CA THR A 33 1.77 -0.99 -6.29
C THR A 33 2.55 -0.12 -7.27
N LEU A 34 2.09 1.12 -7.50
CA LEU A 34 2.84 2.10 -8.29
C LEU A 34 4.17 2.47 -7.62
N SER A 35 4.19 2.55 -6.29
CA SER A 35 5.44 2.77 -5.54
C SER A 35 6.41 1.61 -5.67
N VAL A 36 5.94 0.35 -5.70
CA VAL A 36 6.81 -0.80 -5.97
C VAL A 36 7.45 -0.68 -7.36
N VAL A 37 6.69 -0.27 -8.39
CA VAL A 37 7.26 0.00 -9.72
C VAL A 37 8.37 1.05 -9.65
N TYR A 38 8.14 2.17 -8.95
CA TYR A 38 9.17 3.20 -8.76
C TYR A 38 10.42 2.67 -8.06
N LEU A 39 10.27 1.92 -6.96
CA LEU A 39 11.39 1.37 -6.21
C LEU A 39 12.21 0.39 -7.07
N GLU A 40 11.54 -0.45 -7.84
CA GLU A 40 12.18 -1.45 -8.70
C GLU A 40 12.89 -0.83 -9.91
N VAL A 41 12.26 0.13 -10.59
CA VAL A 41 12.87 0.85 -11.71
C VAL A 41 14.03 1.72 -11.22
N GLY A 42 13.81 2.53 -10.17
CA GLY A 42 14.84 3.38 -9.60
C GLY A 42 16.05 2.58 -9.09
N GLY A 43 15.82 1.43 -8.47
CA GLY A 43 16.90 0.53 -8.04
C GLY A 43 17.76 0.04 -9.20
N ARG A 44 17.17 -0.28 -10.35
CA ARG A 44 17.90 -0.67 -11.58
C ARG A 44 18.69 0.50 -12.18
N LEU A 45 18.22 1.73 -11.97
CA LEU A 45 18.92 2.96 -12.36
C LEU A 45 19.95 3.42 -11.32
N GLY A 46 20.16 2.67 -10.23
CA GLY A 46 21.08 3.05 -9.15
C GLY A 46 20.56 4.17 -8.24
N LEU A 47 19.29 4.54 -8.33
CA LEU A 47 18.69 5.55 -7.45
C LEU A 47 18.36 4.93 -6.07
N PRO A 48 18.78 5.55 -4.96
CA PRO A 48 18.58 5.02 -3.62
C PRO A 48 17.15 5.23 -3.09
N LEU A 49 16.12 4.97 -3.90
CA LEU A 49 14.72 5.17 -3.52
C LEU A 49 14.32 4.30 -2.32
N ARG A 50 13.43 4.84 -1.47
CA ARG A 50 12.88 4.19 -0.29
C ARG A 50 11.36 4.36 -0.25
N GLY A 51 10.64 3.31 0.12
CA GLY A 51 9.19 3.41 0.32
C GLY A 51 8.87 4.06 1.67
N ILE A 52 7.72 4.71 1.77
CA ILE A 52 7.19 5.27 3.01
C ILE A 52 5.76 4.78 3.18
N SER A 53 5.49 4.16 4.33
CA SER A 53 4.18 3.65 4.72
C SER A 53 3.33 4.77 5.35
N PHE A 54 3.09 5.84 4.60
CA PHE A 54 2.37 7.01 5.09
C PHE A 54 0.92 6.65 5.49
N PRO A 55 0.31 7.31 6.49
CA PRO A 55 -1.10 7.07 6.82
C PRO A 55 -2.00 7.34 5.61
N GLY A 56 -2.92 6.42 5.31
CA GLY A 56 -3.86 6.55 4.18
C GLY A 56 -3.25 6.41 2.78
N HIS A 57 -1.93 6.54 2.61
CA HIS A 57 -1.27 6.58 1.29
C HIS A 57 0.12 5.94 1.31
N PHE A 58 0.65 5.47 0.19
CA PHE A 58 2.05 4.99 0.14
C PHE A 58 2.86 5.91 -0.75
N LEU A 59 4.05 6.29 -0.29
CA LEU A 59 4.91 7.27 -0.94
C LEU A 59 6.29 6.66 -1.22
N VAL A 60 7.06 7.34 -2.06
CA VAL A 60 8.46 7.03 -2.31
C VAL A 60 9.28 8.26 -1.94
N LYS A 61 10.47 8.05 -1.38
CA LYS A 61 11.44 9.12 -1.20
C LYS A 61 12.77 8.83 -1.83
N LEU A 62 13.44 9.89 -2.25
CA LEU A 62 14.84 9.89 -2.64
C LEU A 62 15.65 10.61 -1.55
N PRO A 63 16.47 9.89 -0.78
CA PRO A 63 17.36 10.51 0.20
C PRO A 63 18.38 11.42 -0.46
N GLN A 64 18.60 12.61 0.11
CA GLN A 64 19.62 13.56 -0.34
C GLN A 64 20.42 14.11 0.84
N ALA A 65 21.49 14.86 0.56
CA ALA A 65 22.32 15.48 1.59
C ALA A 65 21.56 16.51 2.43
N VAL A 66 20.56 17.17 1.84
CA VAL A 66 19.73 18.18 2.51
C VAL A 66 18.27 17.92 2.15
N GLY A 67 17.53 17.33 3.09
CA GLY A 67 16.12 17.00 2.92
C GLY A 67 15.87 15.81 1.98
N ASP A 68 14.88 14.98 2.34
CA ASP A 68 14.44 13.91 1.45
C ASP A 68 13.45 14.47 0.43
N LEU A 69 13.58 14.09 -0.86
CA LEU A 69 12.53 14.38 -1.84
C LEU A 69 11.45 13.31 -1.72
N VAL A 70 10.21 13.73 -1.47
CA VAL A 70 9.06 12.82 -1.35
C VAL A 70 8.21 12.90 -2.62
N LEU A 71 8.00 11.76 -3.25
CA LEU A 71 7.26 11.59 -4.50
C LEU A 71 5.97 10.82 -4.22
N ASP A 72 4.93 11.15 -4.98
CA ASP A 72 3.65 10.45 -4.98
C ASP A 72 3.45 9.70 -6.31
N PRO A 73 3.83 8.40 -6.38
CA PRO A 73 3.66 7.60 -7.58
C PRO A 73 2.22 7.46 -8.07
N PHE A 74 1.23 7.61 -7.18
CA PHE A 74 -0.17 7.58 -7.56
C PHE A 74 -0.55 8.75 -8.47
N TYR A 75 0.09 9.90 -8.28
CA TYR A 75 -0.08 11.09 -9.11
C TYR A 75 1.13 11.31 -10.03
N GLY A 76 1.66 10.23 -10.62
CA GLY A 76 2.72 10.33 -11.63
C GLY A 76 4.06 10.80 -11.08
N GLY A 77 4.34 10.58 -9.80
CA GLY A 77 5.58 10.99 -9.17
C GLY A 77 5.59 12.47 -8.75
N LYS A 78 4.41 13.07 -8.54
CA LYS A 78 4.29 14.44 -8.02
C LYS A 78 5.18 14.63 -6.79
N LEU A 79 6.03 15.65 -6.81
CA LEU A 79 6.82 16.05 -5.65
C LEU A 79 5.89 16.65 -4.58
N LEU A 80 6.02 16.16 -3.34
CA LEU A 80 5.23 16.61 -2.20
C LEU A 80 6.07 17.50 -1.30
N GLN A 81 5.53 18.67 -0.97
CA GLN A 81 6.09 19.55 0.03
C GLN A 81 5.70 19.11 1.45
N GLU A 82 6.50 19.50 2.44
CA GLU A 82 6.22 19.24 3.86
C GLU A 82 4.84 19.78 4.29
N THR A 83 4.44 20.93 3.76
CA THR A 83 3.12 21.53 4.02
C THR A 83 1.98 20.65 3.51
N GLU A 84 2.13 20.00 2.36
CA GLU A 84 1.14 19.07 1.81
C GLU A 84 1.06 17.79 2.65
N LEU A 85 2.20 17.24 3.08
CA LEU A 85 2.26 16.06 3.96
C LEU A 85 1.58 16.34 5.31
N THR A 86 1.88 17.50 5.89
CA THR A 86 1.30 17.95 7.16
C THR A 86 -0.21 18.15 7.04
N LYS A 87 -0.66 18.74 5.92
CA LYS A 87 -2.09 18.91 5.64
C LYS A 87 -2.80 17.56 5.54
N ARG A 88 -2.27 16.61 4.77
CA ARG A 88 -2.83 15.24 4.64
C ARG A 88 -2.91 14.55 6.01
N LEU A 89 -1.93 14.79 6.88
CA LEU A 89 -1.93 14.24 8.23
C LEU A 89 -3.06 14.83 9.09
N GLY A 90 -3.23 16.16 9.05
CA GLY A 90 -4.30 16.85 9.78
C GLY A 90 -5.70 16.38 9.38
N GLU A 91 -5.92 16.12 8.08
CA GLU A 91 -7.18 15.61 7.54
C GLU A 91 -7.50 14.18 8.02
N LEU A 92 -6.49 13.33 8.23
CA LEU A 92 -6.68 11.94 8.66
C LEU A 92 -6.90 11.80 10.18
N PHE A 93 -6.22 12.61 10.98
CA PHE A 93 -6.21 12.46 12.45
C PHE A 93 -7.16 13.43 13.18
N ASN A 94 -7.94 14.24 12.46
CA ASN A 94 -8.97 15.14 13.00
C ASN A 94 -8.51 15.91 14.25
N ALA A 95 -7.33 16.55 14.21
CA ALA A 95 -6.73 17.37 15.28
C ALA A 95 -6.68 16.78 16.72
N ARG A 96 -7.07 15.52 16.93
CA ARG A 96 -7.33 14.91 18.25
C ARG A 96 -6.33 13.81 18.62
N SER A 97 -5.56 13.32 17.68
CA SER A 97 -4.42 12.46 17.98
C SER A 97 -3.18 13.33 18.09
N GLY A 98 -2.41 13.15 19.16
CA GLY A 98 -1.21 13.93 19.47
C GLY A 98 -0.32 14.13 18.26
N THR A 99 0.50 15.19 18.30
CA THR A 99 1.43 15.58 17.24
C THR A 99 2.40 14.44 16.93
N VAL A 100 2.01 13.51 16.06
CA VAL A 100 2.94 12.55 15.48
C VAL A 100 3.85 13.37 14.61
N GLU A 101 5.13 13.40 14.96
CA GLU A 101 6.11 14.15 14.19
C GLU A 101 6.19 13.57 12.78
N LEU A 102 6.14 14.45 11.78
CA LEU A 102 6.20 14.05 10.37
C LEU A 102 7.41 13.15 10.09
N GLN A 103 8.55 13.40 10.75
CA GLN A 103 9.77 12.60 10.61
C GLN A 103 9.58 11.13 11.00
N GLN A 104 8.71 10.81 11.97
CA GLN A 104 8.40 9.43 12.36
C GLN A 104 7.54 8.73 11.30
N LEU A 105 6.76 9.49 10.52
CA LEU A 105 5.93 8.97 9.45
C LEU A 105 6.66 8.86 8.10
N LEU A 106 7.82 9.50 7.98
CA LEU A 106 8.69 9.45 6.80
C LEU A 106 9.81 8.39 6.91
N GLN A 107 9.67 7.45 7.85
CA GLN A 107 10.59 6.33 8.00
C GLN A 107 10.53 5.37 6.80
N ASN A 108 11.66 4.71 6.54
CA ASN A 108 11.78 3.76 5.45
C ASN A 108 10.91 2.52 5.71
N ALA A 109 9.99 2.24 4.80
CA ALA A 109 9.23 1.01 4.81
C ALA A 109 10.13 -0.18 4.41
N GLY A 110 10.20 -1.19 5.27
CA GLY A 110 10.91 -2.43 4.97
C GLY A 110 10.16 -3.33 3.97
N LYS A 111 10.85 -4.26 3.31
CA LYS A 111 10.22 -5.20 2.34
C LYS A 111 9.02 -5.96 2.93
N ARG A 112 9.16 -6.44 4.18
CA ARG A 112 8.07 -7.13 4.91
C ARG A 112 6.88 -6.23 5.17
N GLU A 113 7.13 -4.97 5.47
CA GLU A 113 6.07 -3.98 5.71
C GLU A 113 5.31 -3.66 4.41
N ILE A 114 6.03 -3.47 3.31
CA ILE A 114 5.46 -3.26 1.98
C ILE A 114 4.54 -4.45 1.62
N LEU A 115 5.05 -5.67 1.75
CA LEU A 115 4.27 -6.88 1.48
C LEU A 115 3.04 -6.99 2.38
N ALA A 116 3.19 -6.76 3.69
CA ALA A 116 2.09 -6.82 4.62
C ALA A 116 1.01 -5.76 4.30
N ARG A 117 1.41 -4.57 3.85
CA ARG A 117 0.48 -3.51 3.44
C ARG A 117 -0.23 -3.83 2.12
N LEU A 118 0.46 -4.42 1.14
CA LEU A 118 -0.15 -4.94 -0.08
C LEU A 118 -1.24 -5.97 0.25
N LEU A 119 -0.92 -6.96 1.10
CA LEU A 119 -1.86 -8.00 1.51
C LEU A 119 -3.05 -7.43 2.28
N ARG A 120 -2.84 -6.43 3.15
CA ARG A 120 -3.93 -5.72 3.85
C ARG A 120 -4.86 -5.00 2.89
N ASN A 121 -4.31 -4.27 1.91
CA ASN A 121 -5.10 -3.58 0.90
C ASN A 121 -5.96 -4.56 0.10
N LEU A 122 -5.34 -5.67 -0.33
CA LEU A 122 -6.04 -6.68 -1.10
C LEU A 122 -7.15 -7.37 -0.30
N LYS A 123 -6.86 -7.76 0.95
CA LYS A 123 -7.86 -8.30 1.87
C LYS A 123 -9.04 -7.33 2.03
N ALA A 124 -8.78 -6.04 2.23
CA ALA A 124 -9.82 -5.03 2.39
C ALA A 124 -10.72 -4.95 1.14
N ILE A 125 -10.13 -4.95 -0.05
CA ILE A 125 -10.87 -4.93 -1.33
C ILE A 125 -11.80 -6.15 -1.47
N TYR A 126 -11.32 -7.37 -1.20
CA TYR A 126 -12.15 -8.56 -1.32
C TYR A 126 -13.27 -8.62 -0.27
N LEU A 127 -12.98 -8.19 0.97
CA LEU A 127 -14.01 -8.09 2.01
C LEU A 127 -15.12 -7.10 1.62
N GLN A 128 -14.75 -5.94 1.06
CA GLN A 128 -15.71 -4.92 0.62
C GLN A 128 -16.59 -5.41 -0.53
N LYS A 129 -16.06 -6.22 -1.45
CA LYS A 129 -16.82 -6.78 -2.58
C LYS A 129 -17.72 -7.96 -2.19
N GLY A 130 -17.83 -8.30 -0.91
CA GLY A 130 -18.63 -9.43 -0.43
C GLY A 130 -18.07 -10.80 -0.86
N VAL A 131 -16.87 -10.81 -1.45
CA VAL A 131 -16.20 -12.03 -1.83
C VAL A 131 -15.50 -12.53 -0.58
N ALA A 132 -16.18 -13.42 0.15
CA ALA A 132 -15.65 -14.09 1.32
C ALA A 132 -14.23 -14.62 1.04
N ALA A 133 -13.40 -14.69 2.10
CA ALA A 133 -11.98 -15.06 2.10
C ALA A 133 -11.59 -16.28 1.21
N ARG A 134 -12.55 -17.10 0.81
CA ARG A 134 -12.42 -18.22 -0.14
C ARG A 134 -11.81 -17.80 -1.49
N ALA A 135 -12.16 -16.66 -2.08
CA ALA A 135 -11.53 -16.23 -3.34
C ALA A 135 -10.10 -15.70 -3.15
N PHE A 136 -9.85 -15.05 -2.00
CA PHE A 136 -8.51 -14.58 -1.61
C PHE A 136 -7.54 -15.75 -1.43
N ILE A 137 -7.98 -16.87 -0.85
CA ILE A 137 -7.19 -18.09 -0.70
C ILE A 137 -7.01 -18.81 -2.04
N GLN A 138 -8.05 -18.88 -2.88
CA GLN A 138 -7.97 -19.54 -4.20
C GLN A 138 -7.03 -18.83 -5.18
N GLN A 139 -6.97 -17.49 -5.16
CA GLN A 139 -6.15 -16.73 -6.10
C GLN A 139 -4.67 -16.65 -5.70
N PHE A 140 -4.33 -16.88 -4.43
CA PHE A 140 -2.95 -16.79 -3.90
C PHE A 140 -2.35 -18.11 -3.42
N GLY A 141 -3.01 -19.24 -3.66
CA GLY A 141 -2.37 -20.56 -3.72
C GLY A 141 -1.47 -20.92 -2.53
N PHE A 142 -1.97 -20.79 -1.30
CA PHE A 142 -1.41 -21.49 -0.15
C PHE A 142 -2.52 -22.26 0.57
N CYS A 143 -2.30 -23.57 0.69
CA CYS A 143 -3.14 -24.63 1.27
C CYS A 143 -4.12 -25.31 0.31
N GLN A 144 -3.80 -26.57 0.00
CA GLN A 144 -4.80 -27.60 -0.29
C GLN A 144 -5.92 -27.54 0.77
N PRO A 145 -7.19 -27.80 0.39
CA PRO A 145 -8.27 -27.86 1.37
C PRO A 145 -8.00 -29.02 2.34
N LEU A 146 -7.77 -28.70 3.62
CA LEU A 146 -7.92 -29.70 4.69
C LEU A 146 -9.40 -30.13 4.72
N PRO A 147 -9.68 -31.44 4.81
CA PRO A 147 -11.05 -31.93 4.84
C PRO A 147 -11.77 -31.40 6.08
N ILE A 148 -13.02 -30.97 5.85
CA ILE A 148 -13.94 -30.53 6.89
C ILE A 148 -14.12 -31.72 7.86
N ALA A 149 -13.56 -31.62 9.06
CA ALA A 149 -13.81 -32.53 10.15
C ALA A 149 -14.15 -31.77 11.43
N GLN A 150 -15.48 -31.70 11.63
CA GLN A 150 -16.23 -31.63 12.89
C GLN A 150 -16.41 -30.28 13.63
N PRO A 151 -17.61 -30.07 14.22
CA PRO A 151 -17.99 -28.81 14.86
C PRO A 151 -17.30 -28.65 16.21
N ILE A 152 -16.68 -27.49 16.43
CA ILE A 152 -16.13 -27.11 17.74
C ILE A 152 -17.29 -26.76 18.67
N SER A 153 -17.47 -27.59 19.69
CA SER A 153 -18.29 -27.32 20.85
C SER A 153 -17.77 -26.09 21.59
N VAL A 154 -18.70 -25.19 21.90
CA VAL A 154 -18.49 -24.01 22.75
C VAL A 154 -17.97 -24.47 24.12
N ILE A 155 -16.77 -24.05 24.49
CA ILE A 155 -16.32 -24.09 25.88
C ILE A 155 -16.08 -22.64 26.32
N ALA A 156 -16.98 -22.19 27.18
CA ALA A 156 -16.80 -21.01 28.03
C ALA A 156 -15.64 -21.27 29.00
N VAL A 157 -14.75 -20.30 29.17
CA VAL A 157 -13.95 -20.18 30.39
C VAL A 157 -13.87 -18.70 30.75
N SER A 158 -14.54 -18.39 31.86
CA SER A 158 -14.35 -17.20 32.69
C SER A 158 -12.92 -17.15 33.22
N TYR A 159 -12.31 -15.96 33.26
CA TYR A 159 -11.78 -15.25 34.44
C TYR A 159 -11.29 -13.88 33.99
#